data_AF-D4CR88-F1
#
_entry.id   AF-D4CR88-F1
#
_cell.length_a   1.000
_cell.length_b   1.000
_cell.length_c   1.000
_cell.angle_alpha   90.00
_cell.angle_beta   90.00
_cell.angle_gamma   90.00
#
_symmetry.space_group_name_H-M   'P 1'
#
loop_
_entity.id
_entity.type
_entity.pdbx_description
1 polymer ?
#
loop_
_entity_poly.entity_id
_entity_poly.type
_entity_poly.pdbx_seq_one_letter_code
_entity_poly.pdbx_strand_id
1 'polypeptide(L)'
;MGLANSQYSKIMRVYGERQLKSYRELSERQERAYRRAPRLQELDRAVGEESVRAAEAMLAGDRTKKRELRRRISEIGEERKRVLLENGFPEDMLELQYICPDCRDTGFIRGKKCHCFLSLQRRLLYRQSNVEEIVGRENFRHFDLSVFDDREPIPEVNGRTSREYMASVLRFSRDWCRKFREERGNLILMGKTGTGKTFLMNCITKEILDQGFSVIYLSSTDLFESLSYRRKEENEEEQGQGEAALEADLLLIDDLGTELSNSFTASKLFYVINQRMVMKRSTILSTNLNFGAIRDTYSDRVVSRLMSEDYDIIPLYGRDQRIPS
;
A
#
# COMPACT_ATOMS: atom_id res chain seq x y z
N MET A 1 -15.47 6.40 2.95
CA MET A 1 -14.80 7.66 2.54
C MET A 1 -14.88 7.91 1.04
N GLY A 2 -15.75 8.85 0.65
CA GLY A 2 -15.51 9.66 -0.54
C GLY A 2 -14.21 10.48 -0.36
N LEU A 3 -13.53 10.78 -1.46
CA LEU A 3 -12.41 11.71 -1.43
C LEU A 3 -12.97 13.12 -1.34
N ALA A 4 -12.39 13.98 -0.51
CA ALA A 4 -12.62 15.42 -0.64
C ALA A 4 -12.20 15.88 -2.05
N ASN A 5 -12.87 16.88 -2.60
CA ASN A 5 -12.61 17.35 -3.98
C ASN A 5 -11.14 17.72 -4.22
N SER A 6 -10.46 18.27 -3.21
CA SER A 6 -9.04 18.60 -3.26
C SER A 6 -8.14 17.34 -3.31
N GLN A 7 -8.48 16.29 -2.57
CA GLN A 7 -7.77 15.01 -2.57
C GLN A 7 -7.98 14.26 -3.88
N TYR A 8 -9.22 14.25 -4.38
CA TYR A 8 -9.57 13.68 -5.68
C TYR A 8 -8.76 14.37 -6.79
N SER A 9 -8.70 15.70 -6.79
CA SER A 9 -7.93 16.49 -7.76
C SER A 9 -6.43 16.15 -7.73
N LYS A 10 -5.85 15.92 -6.54
CA LYS A 10 -4.44 15.48 -6.41
C LYS A 10 -4.21 14.10 -7.04
N ILE A 11 -5.11 13.15 -6.80
CA ILE A 11 -5.01 11.80 -7.40
C ILE A 11 -5.16 11.89 -8.92
N MET A 12 -6.12 12.67 -9.41
CA MET A 12 -6.30 12.86 -10.85
C MET A 12 -5.11 13.53 -11.51
N ARG A 13 -4.43 14.45 -10.83
CA ARG A 13 -3.15 15.02 -11.32
C ARG A 13 -2.08 13.95 -11.51
N VAL A 14 -1.95 13.00 -10.59
CA VAL A 14 -1.01 11.87 -10.74
C VAL A 14 -1.33 11.06 -11.99
N TYR A 15 -2.61 10.78 -12.27
CA TYR A 15 -3.00 10.07 -13.50
C TYR A 15 -2.73 10.91 -14.76
N GLY A 16 -2.97 12.22 -14.72
CA GLY A 16 -2.60 13.12 -15.81
C GLY A 16 -1.09 13.13 -16.10
N GLU A 17 -0.26 13.13 -15.06
CA GLU A 17 1.20 13.04 -15.17
C GLU A 17 1.64 11.69 -15.75
N ARG A 18 0.99 10.59 -15.37
CA ARG A 18 1.25 9.25 -15.94
C ARG A 18 0.93 9.20 -17.42
N GLN A 19 -0.24 9.68 -17.82
CA GLN A 19 -0.66 9.71 -19.22
C GLN A 19 0.30 10.58 -20.04
N LEU A 20 0.62 11.78 -19.56
CA LEU A 20 1.57 12.67 -20.23
C LEU A 20 2.93 12.01 -20.42
N LYS A 21 3.42 11.29 -19.41
CA LYS A 21 4.67 10.53 -19.48
C LYS A 21 4.59 9.43 -20.54
N SER A 22 3.56 8.59 -20.52
CA SER A 22 3.38 7.52 -21.52
C SER A 22 3.29 8.06 -22.96
N TYR A 23 2.61 9.20 -23.16
CA TYR A 23 2.56 9.85 -24.48
C TYR A 23 3.91 10.40 -24.91
N ARG A 24 4.67 11.03 -24.00
CA ARG A 24 6.03 11.50 -24.28
C ARG A 24 6.94 10.34 -24.68
N GLU A 25 6.96 9.26 -23.90
CA GLU A 25 7.77 8.07 -24.17
C GLU A 25 7.38 7.39 -25.49
N LEU A 26 6.09 7.37 -25.84
CA LEU A 26 5.64 6.90 -27.16
C LEU A 26 6.15 7.81 -28.28
N SER A 27 6.04 9.13 -28.14
CA SER A 27 6.50 10.08 -29.16
C SER A 27 8.01 9.95 -29.41
N GLU A 28 8.81 9.79 -28.35
CA GLU A 28 10.25 9.57 -28.44
C GLU A 28 10.58 8.24 -29.14
N ARG A 29 9.84 7.16 -28.82
CA ARG A 29 9.96 5.86 -29.50
C ARG A 29 9.59 5.97 -30.98
N GLN A 30 8.50 6.65 -31.32
CA GLN A 30 8.06 6.89 -32.69
C GLN A 30 9.12 7.67 -33.48
N GLU A 31 9.63 8.78 -32.95
CA GLU A 31 10.66 9.58 -33.62
C GLU A 31 11.95 8.77 -33.84
N ARG A 32 12.32 7.92 -32.88
CA ARG A 32 13.47 7.00 -33.02
C ARG A 32 13.20 5.96 -34.12
N ALA A 33 12.02 5.37 -34.15
CA ALA A 33 11.64 4.37 -35.15
C ALA A 33 11.59 4.96 -36.56
N TYR A 34 10.97 6.13 -36.75
CA TYR A 34 10.88 6.80 -38.05
C TYR A 34 12.23 7.25 -38.59
N ARG A 35 13.14 7.74 -37.73
CA ARG A 35 14.51 8.08 -38.14
C ARG A 35 15.28 6.87 -38.68
N ARG A 36 15.07 5.69 -38.09
CA ARG A 36 15.76 4.45 -38.49
C ARG A 36 15.09 3.78 -39.69
N ALA A 37 13.77 3.80 -39.74
CA ALA A 37 12.95 3.17 -40.76
C ALA A 37 11.86 4.16 -41.26
N PRO A 38 12.19 5.06 -42.20
CA PRO A 38 11.23 6.04 -42.75
C PRO A 38 9.97 5.42 -43.35
N ARG A 39 10.06 4.16 -43.81
CA ARG A 39 8.92 3.36 -44.30
C ARG A 39 7.77 3.29 -43.29
N LEU A 40 8.06 3.29 -41.99
CA LEU A 40 7.02 3.29 -40.94
C LEU A 40 6.12 4.54 -41.02
N GLN A 41 6.69 5.71 -41.34
CA GLN A 41 5.95 6.95 -41.49
C GLN A 41 5.06 6.92 -42.73
N GLU A 42 5.53 6.31 -43.83
CA GLU A 42 4.73 6.10 -45.04
C GLU A 42 3.53 5.18 -44.78
N LEU A 43 3.73 4.11 -44.00
CA LEU A 43 2.66 3.19 -43.62
C LEU A 43 1.60 3.88 -42.77
N ASP A 44 1.99 4.68 -41.78
CA ASP A 44 1.04 5.44 -40.95
C ASP A 44 0.26 6.47 -41.78
N ARG A 45 0.91 7.14 -42.75
CA ARG A 45 0.24 8.03 -43.70
C ARG A 45 -0.76 7.27 -44.58
N ALA A 46 -0.39 6.08 -45.07
CA ALA A 46 -1.27 5.25 -45.88
C ALA A 46 -2.53 4.82 -45.10
N VAL A 47 -2.43 4.50 -43.80
CA VAL A 47 -3.60 4.21 -42.96
C VAL A 47 -4.56 5.41 -42.91
N GLY A 48 -4.01 6.62 -42.75
CA GLY A 48 -4.79 7.86 -42.75
C GLY A 48 -5.55 8.09 -44.06
N GLU A 49 -4.86 7.97 -45.19
CA GLU A 49 -5.44 8.14 -46.52
C GLU A 49 -6.52 7.09 -46.83
N GLU A 50 -6.28 5.83 -46.50
CA GLU A 50 -7.28 4.75 -46.67
C GLU A 50 -8.52 4.97 -45.79
N SER A 51 -8.32 5.47 -44.55
CA SER A 51 -9.43 5.78 -43.63
C SER A 51 -10.32 6.91 -44.15
N VAL A 52 -9.72 7.97 -44.72
CA VAL A 52 -10.46 9.10 -45.32
C VAL A 52 -11.26 8.63 -46.53
N ARG A 53 -10.63 7.92 -47.48
CA ARG A 53 -11.33 7.41 -48.68
C ARG A 53 -12.50 6.50 -48.31
N ALA A 54 -12.33 5.64 -47.31
CA ALA A 54 -13.39 4.75 -46.86
C ALA A 54 -14.53 5.51 -46.17
N ALA A 55 -14.23 6.56 -45.40
CA ALA A 55 -15.26 7.41 -44.78
C ALA A 55 -16.11 8.13 -45.83
N GLU A 56 -15.48 8.73 -46.85
CA GLU A 56 -16.17 9.39 -47.97
C GLU A 56 -17.09 8.42 -48.72
N ALA A 57 -16.60 7.21 -49.05
CA ALA A 57 -17.39 6.21 -49.76
C ALA A 57 -18.57 5.67 -48.93
N MET A 58 -18.41 5.56 -47.60
CA MET A 58 -19.49 5.15 -46.71
C MET A 58 -20.58 6.22 -46.60
N LEU A 59 -20.21 7.52 -46.60
CA LEU A 59 -21.16 8.63 -46.66
C LEU A 59 -21.93 8.66 -47.99
N ALA A 60 -21.29 8.25 -49.09
CA ALA A 60 -21.93 8.05 -50.38
C ALA A 60 -22.81 6.78 -50.47
N GLY A 61 -22.95 6.01 -49.38
CA GLY A 61 -23.84 4.86 -49.27
C GLY A 61 -23.19 3.50 -49.55
N ASP A 62 -21.90 3.44 -49.89
CA ASP A 62 -21.20 2.17 -50.14
C ASP A 62 -20.70 1.53 -48.83
N ARG A 63 -21.53 0.62 -48.29
CA ARG A 63 -21.20 -0.12 -47.06
C ARG A 63 -20.16 -1.22 -47.28
N THR A 64 -19.86 -1.61 -48.53
CA THR A 64 -18.87 -2.67 -48.84
C THR A 64 -17.44 -2.22 -48.55
N LYS A 65 -17.17 -0.91 -48.68
CA LYS A 65 -15.88 -0.28 -48.40
C LYS A 65 -15.41 -0.42 -46.95
N LYS A 66 -16.33 -0.61 -46.00
CA LYS A 66 -15.98 -0.91 -44.61
C LYS A 66 -15.18 -2.21 -44.47
N ARG A 67 -15.51 -3.25 -45.26
CA ARG A 67 -14.80 -4.54 -45.23
C ARG A 67 -13.44 -4.43 -45.89
N GLU A 68 -13.36 -3.70 -46.99
CA GLU A 68 -12.10 -3.44 -47.71
C GLU A 68 -11.11 -2.64 -46.85
N LEU A 69 -11.58 -1.58 -46.19
CA LEU A 69 -10.80 -0.79 -45.24
C LEU A 69 -10.20 -1.67 -44.15
N ARG A 70 -11.00 -2.54 -43.52
CA ARG A 70 -10.52 -3.45 -42.47
C ARG A 70 -9.41 -4.37 -42.97
N ARG A 71 -9.56 -4.93 -44.18
CA ARG A 71 -8.53 -5.76 -44.80
C ARG A 71 -7.25 -4.95 -45.02
N ARG A 72 -7.37 -3.75 -45.57
CA ARG A 72 -6.21 -2.90 -45.90
C ARG A 72 -5.45 -2.44 -44.66
N ILE A 73 -6.16 -2.03 -43.61
CA ILE A 73 -5.55 -1.69 -42.31
C ILE A 73 -4.82 -2.90 -41.73
N SER A 74 -5.36 -4.12 -41.85
CA SER A 74 -4.70 -5.34 -41.40
C SER A 74 -3.41 -5.62 -42.17
N GLU A 75 -3.42 -5.46 -43.51
CA GLU A 75 -2.24 -5.64 -44.36
C GLU A 75 -1.13 -4.66 -43.99
N ILE A 76 -1.47 -3.38 -43.82
CA ILE A 76 -0.52 -2.34 -43.40
C ILE A 76 0.01 -2.62 -41.99
N GLY A 77 -0.85 -3.12 -41.08
CA GLY A 77 -0.44 -3.51 -39.74
C GLY A 77 0.61 -4.62 -39.72
N GLU A 78 0.45 -5.65 -40.54
CA GLU A 78 1.42 -6.75 -40.67
C GLU A 78 2.73 -6.29 -41.34
N GLU A 79 2.66 -5.40 -42.34
CA GLU A 79 3.86 -4.78 -42.92
C GLU A 79 4.61 -3.94 -41.87
N ARG A 80 3.88 -3.17 -41.05
CA ARG A 80 4.47 -2.35 -39.98
C ARG A 80 5.26 -3.20 -38.98
N LYS A 81 4.69 -4.33 -38.53
CA LYS A 81 5.38 -5.27 -37.63
C LYS A 81 6.66 -5.81 -38.27
N ARG A 82 6.61 -6.19 -39.55
CA ARG A 82 7.77 -6.69 -40.28
C ARG A 82 8.88 -5.65 -40.35
N VAL A 83 8.57 -4.41 -40.71
CA VAL A 83 9.54 -3.31 -40.80
C VAL A 83 10.16 -3.01 -39.43
N LEU A 84 9.39 -3.06 -38.34
CA LEU A 84 9.93 -2.90 -36.98
C LEU A 84 10.96 -3.99 -36.66
N LEU A 85 10.60 -5.25 -36.87
CA LEU A 85 11.47 -6.41 -36.57
C LEU A 85 12.75 -6.41 -37.42
N GLU A 86 12.65 -6.13 -38.72
CA GLU A 86 13.80 -6.01 -39.63
C GLU A 86 14.81 -4.93 -39.19
N ASN A 87 14.33 -3.91 -38.48
CA ASN A 87 15.15 -2.82 -37.94
C ASN A 87 15.57 -3.04 -36.46
N GLY A 88 15.31 -4.22 -35.90
CA GLY A 88 15.70 -4.61 -34.55
C GLY A 88 14.82 -4.02 -33.45
N PHE A 89 13.61 -3.58 -33.78
CA PHE A 89 12.65 -3.04 -32.82
C PHE A 89 11.60 -4.09 -32.42
N PRO A 90 11.09 -4.04 -31.17
CA PRO A 90 9.92 -4.82 -30.76
C PRO A 90 8.68 -4.49 -31.60
N GLU A 91 7.80 -5.47 -31.81
CA GLU A 91 6.56 -5.29 -32.59
C GLU A 91 5.57 -4.28 -31.95
N ASP A 92 5.62 -4.13 -30.63
CA ASP A 92 4.79 -3.24 -29.82
C ASP A 92 5.42 -1.85 -29.59
N MET A 93 6.56 -1.56 -30.24
CA MET A 93 7.32 -0.32 -30.01
C MET A 93 6.48 0.95 -30.23
N LEU A 94 5.53 0.90 -31.17
CA LEU A 94 4.67 2.04 -31.52
C LEU A 94 3.33 2.01 -30.77
N GLU A 95 3.18 1.12 -29.78
CA GLU A 95 2.00 1.03 -28.94
C GLU A 95 2.18 1.79 -27.62
N LEU A 96 1.08 2.33 -27.11
CA LEU A 96 1.07 3.04 -25.84
C LEU A 96 1.27 2.04 -24.70
N GLN A 97 2.34 2.24 -23.92
CA GLN A 97 2.65 1.43 -22.76
C GLN A 97 2.14 2.14 -21.51
N TYR A 98 1.33 1.43 -20.73
CA TYR A 98 0.67 1.95 -19.54
C TYR A 98 1.39 1.50 -18.27
N ILE A 99 1.42 2.36 -17.26
CA ILE A 99 1.95 2.03 -15.94
C ILE A 99 1.02 1.05 -15.23
N CYS A 100 -0.30 1.27 -15.31
CA CYS A 100 -1.30 0.29 -14.87
C CYS A 100 -1.98 -0.37 -16.08
N PRO A 101 -1.74 -1.68 -16.32
CA PRO A 101 -2.33 -2.36 -17.47
C PRO A 101 -3.86 -2.48 -17.38
N ASP A 102 -4.41 -2.53 -16.17
CA ASP A 102 -5.85 -2.78 -15.95
C ASP A 102 -6.72 -1.56 -16.26
N CYS A 103 -6.33 -0.39 -15.74
CA CYS A 103 -7.06 0.86 -15.97
C CYS A 103 -6.47 1.70 -17.10
N ARG A 104 -5.33 1.31 -17.68
CA ARG A 104 -4.62 2.07 -18.71
C ARG A 104 -4.37 3.52 -18.29
N ASP A 105 -3.91 3.68 -17.05
CA ASP A 105 -3.63 4.96 -16.41
C ASP A 105 -4.82 5.95 -16.36
N THR A 106 -6.05 5.44 -16.38
CA THR A 106 -7.25 6.27 -16.12
C THR A 106 -7.64 6.29 -14.65
N GLY A 107 -7.23 5.27 -13.89
CA GLY A 107 -7.65 5.05 -12.52
C GLY A 107 -9.01 4.37 -12.36
N PHE A 108 -9.72 4.07 -13.46
CA PHE A 108 -11.06 3.46 -13.42
C PHE A 108 -11.20 2.28 -14.38
N ILE A 109 -12.03 1.32 -14.01
CA ILE A 109 -12.42 0.16 -14.83
C ILE A 109 -13.94 0.11 -14.80
N ARG A 110 -14.60 0.33 -15.96
CA ARG A 110 -16.07 0.30 -16.11
C ARG A 110 -16.79 1.19 -15.07
N GLY A 111 -16.30 2.41 -14.86
CA GLY A 111 -16.85 3.37 -13.89
C GLY A 111 -16.53 3.07 -12.42
N LYS A 112 -15.86 1.96 -12.11
CA LYS A 112 -15.39 1.64 -10.75
C LYS A 112 -13.93 2.04 -10.60
N LYS A 113 -13.54 2.45 -9.39
CA LYS A 113 -12.13 2.75 -9.06
C LYS A 113 -11.28 1.49 -9.26
N CYS A 114 -10.16 1.64 -9.97
CA CYS A 114 -9.17 0.58 -10.12
C CYS A 114 -8.42 0.34 -8.80
N HIS A 115 -7.84 -0.86 -8.63
CA HIS A 115 -6.96 -1.16 -7.49
C HIS A 115 -5.81 -0.15 -7.33
N CYS A 116 -5.27 0.37 -8.43
CA CYS A 116 -4.20 1.36 -8.38
C CYS A 116 -4.69 2.72 -7.87
N PHE A 117 -5.95 3.06 -8.15
CA PHE A 117 -6.59 4.29 -7.66
C PHE A 117 -6.86 4.15 -6.17
N LEU A 118 -7.41 3.01 -5.74
CA LEU A 118 -7.66 2.72 -4.33
C LEU A 118 -6.35 2.72 -3.53
N SER A 119 -5.26 2.24 -4.10
CA SER A 119 -3.92 2.27 -3.46
C SER A 119 -3.38 3.70 -3.34
N LEU A 120 -3.55 4.53 -4.37
CA LEU A 120 -3.22 5.95 -4.32
C LEU A 120 -4.09 6.72 -3.32
N GLN A 121 -5.40 6.45 -3.29
CA GLN A 121 -6.35 7.03 -2.36
C GLN A 121 -5.95 6.69 -0.91
N ARG A 122 -5.69 5.41 -0.62
CA ARG A 122 -5.20 4.96 0.67
C ARG A 122 -3.93 5.70 1.06
N ARG A 123 -2.90 5.70 0.20
CA ARG A 123 -1.65 6.45 0.43
C ARG A 123 -1.88 7.93 0.70
N LEU A 124 -2.79 8.58 -0.02
CA LEU A 124 -3.04 10.02 0.10
C LEU A 124 -3.83 10.40 1.35
N LEU A 125 -4.75 9.52 1.78
CA LEU A 125 -5.42 9.63 3.07
C LEU A 125 -4.42 9.42 4.22
N TYR A 126 -3.46 8.50 4.07
CA TYR A 126 -2.39 8.27 5.06
C TYR A 126 -1.35 9.39 5.14
N ARG A 127 -1.10 10.15 4.07
CA ARG A 127 -0.22 11.34 4.14
C ARG A 127 -0.80 12.47 4.99
N GLN A 128 -2.11 12.45 5.26
CA GLN A 128 -2.78 13.51 6.00
C GLN A 128 -2.96 13.19 7.49
N SER A 129 -2.70 11.95 7.93
CA SER A 129 -2.48 11.68 9.34
C SER A 129 -1.05 12.10 9.71
N ASN A 130 -0.82 12.57 10.94
CA ASN A 130 0.49 13.00 11.47
C ASN A 130 1.62 11.95 11.35
N VAL A 131 1.32 10.76 10.82
CA VAL A 131 2.24 9.65 10.59
C VAL A 131 3.41 10.08 9.70
N GLU A 132 3.23 10.86 8.63
CA GLU A 132 4.35 11.23 7.71
C GLU A 132 5.43 12.07 8.41
N GLU A 133 5.05 12.98 9.30
CA GLU A 133 5.99 13.78 10.10
C GLU A 133 6.69 12.89 11.14
N ILE A 134 5.92 12.03 11.84
CA ILE A 134 6.44 11.13 12.86
C ILE A 134 7.45 10.15 12.27
N VAL A 135 7.12 9.44 11.19
CA VAL A 135 8.03 8.46 10.56
C VAL A 135 9.23 9.11 9.86
N GLY A 136 9.15 10.41 9.54
CA GLY A 136 10.29 11.20 9.10
C GLY A 136 11.35 11.35 10.19
N ARG A 137 10.93 11.41 11.46
CA ARG A 137 11.82 11.54 12.63
C ARG A 137 12.12 10.19 13.29
N GLU A 138 11.12 9.33 13.43
CA GLU A 138 11.20 8.04 14.10
C GLU A 138 11.29 6.91 13.07
N ASN A 139 12.52 6.52 12.74
CA ASN A 139 12.78 5.44 11.79
C ASN A 139 14.08 4.70 12.08
N PHE A 140 14.31 3.58 11.38
CA PHE A 140 15.49 2.73 11.58
C PHE A 140 16.84 3.44 11.41
N ARG A 141 16.89 4.61 10.74
CA ARG A 141 18.13 5.40 10.60
C ARG A 141 18.41 6.27 11.84
N HIS A 142 17.36 6.70 12.53
CA HIS A 142 17.47 7.50 13.75
C HIS A 142 17.31 6.66 15.02
N PHE A 143 17.24 5.33 14.91
CA PHE A 143 17.20 4.43 16.05
C PHE A 143 18.56 4.43 16.76
N ASP A 144 18.64 5.09 17.91
CA ASP A 144 19.85 5.14 18.72
C ASP A 144 19.80 4.05 19.81
N LEU A 145 20.77 3.13 19.78
CA LEU A 145 20.90 2.09 20.79
C LEU A 145 21.56 2.60 22.09
N SER A 146 22.21 3.77 22.04
CA SER A 146 22.94 4.33 23.18
C SER A 146 22.02 4.69 24.36
N VAL A 147 20.76 5.03 24.06
CA VAL A 147 19.74 5.38 25.07
C VAL A 147 19.42 4.19 25.99
N PHE A 148 19.54 2.96 25.49
CA PHE A 148 19.23 1.75 26.26
C PHE A 148 20.35 1.43 27.26
N ASP A 149 19.94 0.96 28.44
CA ASP A 149 20.86 0.57 29.50
C ASP A 149 21.73 -0.62 29.07
N ASP A 150 23.01 -0.52 29.42
CA ASP A 150 24.05 -1.48 29.07
C ASP A 150 24.85 -1.95 30.28
N ARG A 151 24.25 -1.86 31.47
CA ARG A 151 24.91 -2.17 32.75
C ARG A 151 24.17 -3.24 33.53
N GLU A 152 22.84 -3.16 33.56
CA GLU A 152 22.00 -4.07 34.32
C GLU A 152 21.55 -5.24 33.43
N PRO A 153 22.01 -6.48 33.71
CA PRO A 153 21.55 -7.66 32.99
C PRO A 153 20.10 -7.99 33.37
N ILE A 154 19.32 -8.41 32.37
CA ILE A 154 17.89 -8.71 32.52
C ILE A 154 17.71 -10.23 32.48
N PRO A 155 17.24 -10.88 33.57
CA PRO A 155 17.08 -12.33 33.64
C PRO A 155 16.21 -12.91 32.53
N GLU A 156 15.11 -12.23 32.19
CA GLU A 156 14.12 -12.66 31.20
C GLU A 156 14.67 -12.78 29.78
N VAL A 157 15.82 -12.16 29.50
CA VAL A 157 16.49 -12.20 28.18
C VAL A 157 17.85 -12.88 28.24
N ASN A 158 17.99 -13.89 29.11
CA ASN A 158 19.20 -14.68 29.33
C ASN A 158 20.39 -13.85 29.83
N GLY A 159 20.12 -12.88 30.70
CA GLY A 159 21.17 -12.04 31.32
C GLY A 159 21.77 -10.99 30.38
N ARG A 160 21.20 -10.77 29.20
CA ARG A 160 21.59 -9.67 28.31
C ARG A 160 21.19 -8.32 28.89
N THR A 161 21.93 -7.27 28.54
CA THR A 161 21.53 -5.89 28.85
C THR A 161 20.35 -5.46 27.98
N SER A 162 19.66 -4.37 28.37
CA SER A 162 18.57 -3.80 27.56
C SER A 162 19.05 -3.43 26.16
N ARG A 163 20.25 -2.86 26.05
CA ARG A 163 20.89 -2.51 24.77
C ARG A 163 21.18 -3.71 23.88
N GLU A 164 21.80 -4.76 24.42
CA GLU A 164 22.13 -5.98 23.67
C GLU A 164 20.87 -6.69 23.14
N TYR A 165 19.84 -6.74 24.00
CA TYR A 165 18.55 -7.30 23.62
C TYR A 165 17.89 -6.45 22.54
N MET A 166 17.82 -5.12 22.72
CA MET A 166 17.22 -4.21 21.74
C MET A 166 17.95 -4.23 20.40
N ALA A 167 19.27 -4.40 20.38
CA ALA A 167 20.03 -4.61 19.14
C ALA A 167 19.58 -5.88 18.39
N SER A 168 19.21 -6.93 19.12
CA SER A 168 18.68 -8.17 18.55
C SER A 168 17.26 -7.98 18.02
N VAL A 169 16.41 -7.26 18.75
CA VAL A 169 15.07 -6.87 18.30
C VAL A 169 15.16 -6.02 17.03
N LEU A 170 16.07 -5.05 16.98
CA LEU A 170 16.26 -4.19 15.81
C LEU A 170 16.65 -4.99 14.56
N ARG A 171 17.54 -6.00 14.70
CA ARG A 171 17.89 -6.90 13.60
C ARG A 171 16.68 -7.71 13.14
N PHE A 172 15.94 -8.30 14.08
CA PHE A 172 14.72 -9.04 13.79
C PHE A 172 13.70 -8.17 13.05
N SER A 173 13.41 -6.96 13.53
CA SER A 173 12.42 -6.06 12.91
C SER A 173 12.83 -5.64 11.50
N ARG A 174 14.12 -5.42 11.24
CA ARG A 174 14.62 -5.14 9.88
C ARG A 174 14.43 -6.33 8.95
N ASP A 175 14.78 -7.54 9.40
CA ASP A 175 14.61 -8.75 8.60
C ASP A 175 13.13 -9.06 8.36
N TRP A 176 12.27 -8.87 9.36
CA TRP A 176 10.83 -8.96 9.24
C TRP A 176 10.29 -8.00 8.16
N CYS A 177 10.74 -6.73 8.17
CA CYS A 177 10.35 -5.76 7.15
C CYS A 177 10.80 -6.19 5.75
N ARG A 178 12.01 -6.72 5.60
CA ARG A 178 12.53 -7.19 4.29
C ARG A 178 11.70 -8.33 3.72
N LYS A 179 11.26 -9.25 4.58
CA LYS A 179 10.47 -10.44 4.21
C LYS A 179 8.97 -10.19 4.13
N PHE A 180 8.51 -9.01 4.53
CA PHE A 180 7.08 -8.67 4.64
C PHE A 180 6.29 -9.02 3.37
N ARG A 181 6.87 -8.77 2.19
CA ARG A 181 6.24 -9.05 0.87
C ARG A 181 5.89 -10.53 0.67
N GLU A 182 6.70 -11.44 1.20
CA GLU A 182 6.65 -12.88 0.91
C GLU A 182 5.99 -13.65 2.05
N GLU A 183 6.46 -13.41 3.28
CA GLU A 183 6.08 -14.20 4.45
C GLU A 183 4.85 -13.60 5.16
N ARG A 184 4.66 -12.27 5.07
CA ARG A 184 3.78 -11.52 6.00
C ARG A 184 4.13 -11.89 7.46
N GLY A 185 3.27 -11.55 8.41
CA GLY A 185 3.50 -11.86 9.83
C GLY A 185 2.76 -10.91 10.75
N ASN A 186 2.55 -11.30 12.00
CA ASN A 186 1.93 -10.46 13.01
C ASN A 186 2.87 -10.32 14.20
N LEU A 187 2.93 -9.13 14.80
CA LEU A 187 3.82 -8.86 15.93
C LEU A 187 3.02 -8.35 17.13
N ILE A 188 3.45 -8.73 18.33
CA ILE A 188 2.97 -8.11 19.58
C ILE A 188 4.17 -7.53 20.32
N LEU A 189 4.22 -6.20 20.43
CA LEU A 189 5.21 -5.48 21.23
C LEU A 189 4.65 -5.30 22.64
N MET A 190 5.25 -5.97 23.63
CA MET A 190 4.76 -5.94 25.00
C MET A 190 5.83 -5.35 25.92
N GLY A 191 5.48 -4.44 26.82
CA GLY A 191 6.45 -3.92 27.76
C GLY A 191 5.96 -2.66 28.45
N LYS A 192 6.66 -2.21 29.48
CA LYS A 192 6.26 -1.02 30.25
C LYS A 192 6.28 0.25 29.39
N THR A 193 5.65 1.31 29.89
CA THR A 193 5.67 2.62 29.22
C THR A 193 7.11 3.11 29.06
N GLY A 194 7.42 3.68 27.89
CA GLY A 194 8.74 4.24 27.62
C GLY A 194 9.83 3.23 27.24
N THR A 195 9.53 1.94 27.05
CA THR A 195 10.52 0.93 26.59
C THR A 195 10.80 0.95 25.08
N GLY A 196 10.20 1.88 24.32
CA GLY A 196 10.47 2.06 22.88
C GLY A 196 9.50 1.34 21.92
N LYS A 197 8.36 0.83 22.39
CA LYS A 197 7.33 0.15 21.55
C LYS A 197 6.87 1.01 20.38
N THR A 198 6.35 2.20 20.65
CA THR A 198 5.83 3.14 19.65
C THR A 198 6.89 3.55 18.63
N PHE A 199 8.13 3.83 19.09
CA PHE A 199 9.23 4.17 18.20
C PHE A 199 9.57 3.01 17.25
N LEU A 200 9.62 1.77 17.76
CA LEU A 200 9.87 0.59 16.95
C LEU A 200 8.75 0.35 15.92
N MET A 201 7.49 0.57 16.31
CA MET A 201 6.36 0.56 15.38
C MET A 201 6.54 1.58 14.26
N ASN A 202 6.90 2.82 14.59
CA ASN A 202 7.13 3.87 13.61
C ASN A 202 8.28 3.53 12.65
N CYS A 203 9.33 2.87 13.15
CA CYS A 203 10.41 2.36 12.32
C CYS A 203 9.93 1.32 11.31
N ILE A 204 9.14 0.34 11.76
CA ILE A 204 8.55 -0.68 10.88
C ILE A 204 7.60 -0.01 9.88
N THR A 205 6.72 0.89 10.35
CA THR A 205 5.79 1.64 9.49
C THR A 205 6.51 2.36 8.37
N LYS A 206 7.60 3.06 8.65
CA LYS A 206 8.39 3.76 7.64
C LYS A 206 8.88 2.80 6.54
N GLU A 207 9.47 1.69 6.93
CA GLU A 207 10.06 0.72 6.00
C GLU A 207 8.99 0.05 5.13
N ILE A 208 7.85 -0.32 5.72
CA ILE A 208 6.74 -0.94 4.99
C ILE A 208 6.07 0.05 4.03
N LEU A 209 5.95 1.32 4.42
CA LEU A 209 5.47 2.38 3.53
C LEU A 209 6.42 2.61 2.34
N ASP A 210 7.74 2.61 2.57
CA ASP A 210 8.75 2.77 1.53
C ASP A 210 8.73 1.63 0.50
N GLN A 211 8.36 0.42 0.95
CA GLN A 211 8.14 -0.74 0.07
C GLN A 211 6.84 -0.66 -0.75
N GLY A 212 6.01 0.36 -0.51
CA GLY A 212 4.78 0.64 -1.26
C GLY A 212 3.53 -0.07 -0.74
N PHE A 213 3.57 -0.66 0.46
CA PHE A 213 2.42 -1.30 1.08
C PHE A 213 1.50 -0.29 1.79
N SER A 214 0.22 -0.65 1.90
CA SER A 214 -0.75 0.15 2.65
C SER A 214 -0.65 -0.13 4.15
N VAL A 215 -0.52 0.94 4.95
CA VAL A 215 -0.38 0.86 6.41
C VAL A 215 -1.43 1.74 7.08
N ILE A 216 -2.18 1.17 8.02
CA ILE A 216 -3.04 1.91 8.96
C ILE A 216 -2.33 1.95 10.30
N TYR A 217 -2.23 3.12 10.89
CA TYR A 217 -1.80 3.32 12.26
C TYR A 217 -2.94 3.94 13.05
N LEU A 218 -3.39 3.28 14.12
CA LEU A 218 -4.43 3.75 15.02
C LEU A 218 -4.02 3.50 16.47
N SER A 219 -4.39 4.40 17.38
CA SER A 219 -4.46 4.03 18.79
C SER A 219 -5.58 3.01 18.99
N SER A 220 -5.55 2.25 20.10
CA SER A 220 -6.64 1.33 20.42
C SER A 220 -7.99 2.06 20.52
N THR A 221 -8.00 3.25 21.12
CA THR A 221 -9.19 4.12 21.24
C THR A 221 -9.75 4.49 19.86
N ASP A 222 -8.92 5.02 18.96
CA ASP A 222 -9.34 5.41 17.60
C ASP A 222 -9.90 4.22 16.82
N LEU A 223 -9.28 3.05 16.99
CA LEU A 223 -9.77 1.81 16.38
C LEU A 223 -11.19 1.49 16.84
N PHE A 224 -11.44 1.49 18.15
CA PHE A 224 -12.77 1.15 18.67
C PHE A 224 -13.83 2.19 18.32
N GLU A 225 -13.46 3.47 18.35
CA GLU A 225 -14.32 4.57 17.90
C GLU A 225 -14.71 4.37 16.43
N SER A 226 -13.74 4.17 15.53
CA SER A 226 -14.01 3.92 14.09
C SER A 226 -14.92 2.72 13.83
N LEU A 227 -14.92 1.72 14.72
CA LEU A 227 -15.75 0.51 14.62
C LEU A 227 -17.13 0.63 15.28
N SER A 228 -17.35 1.68 16.09
CA SER A 228 -18.59 1.97 16.82
C SER A 228 -19.64 2.64 15.95
N TYR A 229 -19.22 3.50 15.02
CA TYR A 229 -20.11 4.25 14.15
C TYR A 229 -20.81 3.42 13.07
N ARG A 230 -20.51 2.13 12.93
CA ARG A 230 -21.24 1.21 12.02
C ARG A 230 -22.76 1.08 12.31
N ARG A 231 -23.29 1.73 13.33
CA ARG A 231 -24.72 1.69 13.73
C ARG A 231 -25.47 3.02 13.62
N LYS A 232 -24.82 4.15 13.32
CA LYS A 232 -25.50 5.43 13.11
C LYS A 232 -25.08 6.00 11.76
N GLU A 233 -26.06 6.30 10.92
CA GLU A 233 -25.93 6.76 9.52
C GLU A 233 -25.29 8.16 9.36
N GLU A 234 -24.51 8.64 10.33
CA GLU A 234 -24.19 10.08 10.45
C GLU A 234 -22.75 10.46 10.05
N ASN A 235 -21.84 9.53 9.74
CA ASN A 235 -20.48 9.88 9.27
C ASN A 235 -19.86 8.85 8.28
N GLU A 236 -19.84 9.18 6.99
CA GLU A 236 -19.19 8.38 5.93
C GLU A 236 -17.64 8.30 6.06
N GLU A 237 -17.05 9.20 6.85
CA GLU A 237 -15.61 9.27 7.09
C GLU A 237 -15.14 8.19 8.07
N GLU A 238 -15.75 8.10 9.25
CA GLU A 238 -15.42 7.13 10.31
C GLU A 238 -15.68 5.68 9.87
N GLN A 239 -16.77 5.45 9.13
CA GLN A 239 -17.06 4.14 8.54
C GLN A 239 -15.98 3.67 7.56
N GLY A 240 -15.36 4.62 6.83
CA GLY A 240 -14.25 4.31 5.92
C GLY A 240 -12.93 3.97 6.63
N GLN A 241 -12.70 4.49 7.84
CA GLN A 241 -11.50 4.15 8.62
C GLN A 241 -11.53 2.71 9.12
N GLY A 242 -12.67 2.26 9.65
CA GLY A 242 -12.84 0.89 10.13
C GLY A 242 -12.68 -0.15 9.01
N GLU A 243 -13.22 0.11 7.82
CA GLU A 243 -13.01 -0.74 6.64
C GLU A 243 -11.55 -0.73 6.17
N ALA A 244 -10.93 0.45 6.10
CA ALA A 244 -9.52 0.56 5.73
C ALA A 244 -8.59 -0.17 6.72
N ALA A 245 -8.92 -0.17 8.02
CA ALA A 245 -8.21 -0.92 9.05
C ALA A 245 -8.32 -2.45 8.85
N LEU A 246 -9.40 -2.96 8.24
CA LEU A 246 -9.53 -4.38 7.91
C LEU A 246 -8.79 -4.75 6.61
N GLU A 247 -8.76 -3.85 5.63
CA GLU A 247 -8.24 -4.14 4.29
C GLU A 247 -6.75 -3.83 4.08
N ALA A 248 -6.17 -2.93 4.89
CA ALA A 248 -4.77 -2.52 4.74
C ALA A 248 -3.81 -3.72 4.86
N ASP A 249 -2.69 -3.65 4.13
CA ASP A 249 -1.66 -4.71 4.15
C ASP A 249 -1.08 -4.89 5.57
N LEU A 250 -0.89 -3.78 6.28
CA LEU A 250 -0.48 -3.74 7.69
C LEU A 250 -1.42 -2.83 8.51
N LEU A 251 -1.88 -3.34 9.66
CA LEU A 251 -2.57 -2.56 10.69
C LEU A 251 -1.68 -2.49 11.94
N LEU A 252 -1.45 -1.29 12.43
CA LEU A 252 -0.83 -1.04 13.72
C LEU A 252 -1.91 -0.57 14.70
N ILE A 253 -1.98 -1.24 15.85
CA ILE A 253 -2.84 -0.86 16.98
C ILE A 253 -1.91 -0.51 18.14
N ASP A 254 -1.76 0.78 18.42
CA ASP A 254 -0.90 1.29 19.47
C ASP A 254 -1.63 1.39 20.82
N ASP A 255 -0.91 1.15 21.91
CA ASP A 255 -1.35 1.26 23.30
C ASP A 255 -2.64 0.48 23.64
N LEU A 256 -2.73 -0.77 23.17
CA LEU A 256 -3.84 -1.66 23.51
C LEU A 256 -3.96 -1.84 25.03
N GLY A 257 -5.12 -1.51 25.59
CA GLY A 257 -5.43 -1.59 27.01
C GLY A 257 -5.65 -0.24 27.68
N THR A 258 -5.50 0.89 26.98
CA THR A 258 -5.77 2.23 27.53
C THR A 258 -7.22 2.69 27.36
N GLU A 259 -8.00 2.03 26.52
CA GLU A 259 -9.38 2.37 26.25
C GLU A 259 -10.34 1.92 27.39
N LEU A 260 -11.59 2.39 27.33
CA LEU A 260 -12.64 1.92 28.23
C LEU A 260 -12.98 0.45 27.94
N SER A 261 -12.57 -0.44 28.84
CA SER A 261 -12.82 -1.87 28.74
C SER A 261 -14.30 -2.19 28.96
N ASN A 262 -14.96 -2.75 27.96
CA ASN A 262 -16.33 -3.25 28.05
C ASN A 262 -16.55 -4.42 27.07
N SER A 263 -17.72 -5.06 27.14
CA SER A 263 -18.05 -6.21 26.27
C SER A 263 -18.02 -5.85 24.76
N PHE A 264 -18.21 -4.56 24.44
CA PHE A 264 -18.16 -4.07 23.07
C PHE A 264 -16.72 -4.00 22.55
N THR A 265 -15.77 -3.43 23.29
CA THR A 265 -14.34 -3.35 22.87
C THR A 265 -13.73 -4.75 22.72
N ALA A 266 -14.01 -5.65 23.67
CA ALA A 266 -13.67 -7.07 23.58
C ALA A 266 -14.15 -7.73 22.27
N SER A 267 -15.43 -7.55 21.95
CA SER A 267 -16.04 -8.13 20.74
C SER A 267 -15.47 -7.54 19.46
N LYS A 268 -15.16 -6.23 19.45
CA LYS A 268 -14.59 -5.55 18.28
C LYS A 268 -13.14 -5.94 18.03
N LEU A 269 -12.33 -6.03 19.07
CA LEU A 269 -10.94 -6.47 18.96
C LEU A 269 -10.87 -7.88 18.38
N PHE A 270 -11.68 -8.80 18.92
CA PHE A 270 -11.80 -10.16 18.40
C PHE A 270 -12.21 -10.17 16.92
N TYR A 271 -13.20 -9.35 16.55
CA TYR A 271 -13.64 -9.23 15.16
C TYR A 271 -12.51 -8.77 14.23
N VAL A 272 -11.78 -7.70 14.58
CA VAL A 272 -10.68 -7.17 13.77
C VAL A 272 -9.60 -8.21 13.58
N ILE A 273 -9.09 -8.80 14.68
CA ILE A 273 -8.03 -9.81 14.63
C ILE A 273 -8.48 -10.99 13.76
N ASN A 274 -9.68 -11.52 14.01
CA ASN A 274 -10.17 -12.69 13.27
C ASN A 274 -10.36 -12.39 11.77
N GLN A 275 -10.92 -11.24 11.41
CA GLN A 275 -11.09 -10.88 9.99
C GLN A 275 -9.74 -10.74 9.28
N ARG A 276 -8.77 -10.09 9.92
CA ARG A 276 -7.43 -9.89 9.34
C ARG A 276 -6.68 -11.21 9.18
N MET A 277 -6.80 -12.13 10.15
CA MET A 277 -6.26 -13.49 10.02
C MET A 277 -6.86 -14.22 8.81
N VAL A 278 -8.20 -14.19 8.67
CA VAL A 278 -8.90 -14.83 7.53
C VAL A 278 -8.45 -14.24 6.19
N MET A 279 -8.26 -12.93 6.13
CA MET A 279 -7.81 -12.21 4.94
C MET A 279 -6.28 -12.26 4.72
N LYS A 280 -5.52 -12.94 5.60
CA LYS A 280 -4.05 -12.99 5.60
C LYS A 280 -3.41 -11.59 5.57
N ARG A 281 -3.93 -10.68 6.40
CA ARG A 281 -3.44 -9.31 6.56
C ARG A 281 -2.66 -9.18 7.87
N SER A 282 -1.52 -8.50 7.82
CA SER A 282 -0.58 -8.40 8.94
C SER A 282 -1.04 -7.39 10.00
N THR A 283 -0.86 -7.73 11.27
CA THR A 283 -1.23 -6.86 12.39
C THR A 283 -0.06 -6.72 13.36
N ILE A 284 0.25 -5.48 13.77
CA ILE A 284 1.19 -5.19 14.84
C ILE A 284 0.40 -4.56 15.99
N LEU A 285 0.57 -5.10 17.18
CA LEU A 285 -0.05 -4.61 18.40
C LEU A 285 1.03 -4.11 19.33
N SER A 286 0.81 -3.00 20.03
CA SER A 286 1.58 -2.68 21.22
C SER A 286 0.69 -2.67 22.46
N THR A 287 1.26 -3.03 23.60
CA THR A 287 0.53 -3.02 24.87
C THR A 287 1.48 -2.92 26.06
N ASN A 288 0.98 -2.31 27.14
CA ASN A 288 1.61 -2.33 28.46
C ASN A 288 1.09 -3.48 29.34
N LEU A 289 0.08 -4.23 28.88
CA LEU A 289 -0.54 -5.33 29.60
C LEU A 289 0.20 -6.64 29.36
N ASN A 290 0.23 -7.52 30.37
CA ASN A 290 0.60 -8.91 30.17
C ASN A 290 -0.62 -9.73 29.69
N PHE A 291 -0.41 -10.96 29.23
CA PHE A 291 -1.51 -11.79 28.72
C PHE A 291 -2.60 -12.11 29.73
N GLY A 292 -2.28 -12.16 31.03
CA GLY A 292 -3.29 -12.29 32.09
C GLY A 292 -4.22 -11.08 32.10
N ALA A 293 -3.65 -9.87 32.10
CA ALA A 293 -4.41 -8.63 32.03
C ALA A 293 -5.19 -8.50 30.70
N ILE A 294 -4.60 -8.87 29.56
CA ILE A 294 -5.32 -8.90 28.27
C ILE A 294 -6.53 -9.85 28.32
N ARG A 295 -6.38 -11.03 28.94
CA ARG A 295 -7.50 -11.97 29.13
C ARG A 295 -8.61 -11.32 29.94
N ASP A 296 -8.27 -10.69 31.06
CA ASP A 296 -9.23 -10.09 31.98
C ASP A 296 -9.93 -8.87 31.34
N THR A 297 -9.22 -8.12 30.48
CA THR A 297 -9.75 -6.96 29.75
C THR A 297 -10.62 -7.35 28.54
N TYR A 298 -10.23 -8.37 27.76
CA TYR A 298 -10.85 -8.65 26.45
C TYR A 298 -11.49 -10.03 26.26
N SER A 299 -11.12 -11.05 27.03
CA SER A 299 -11.53 -12.48 26.95
C SER A 299 -10.43 -13.45 26.53
N ASP A 300 -10.62 -14.71 26.94
CA ASP A 300 -9.84 -15.88 26.51
C ASP A 300 -9.78 -16.04 24.98
N ARG A 301 -10.86 -15.67 24.28
CA ARG A 301 -10.93 -15.83 22.81
C ARG A 301 -9.94 -14.89 22.11
N VAL A 302 -9.76 -13.68 22.62
CA VAL A 302 -8.77 -12.73 22.09
C VAL A 302 -7.37 -13.28 22.36
N VAL A 303 -7.08 -13.68 23.59
CA VAL A 303 -5.77 -14.24 23.96
C VAL A 303 -5.44 -15.47 23.13
N SER A 304 -6.40 -16.37 22.91
CA SER A 304 -6.20 -17.56 22.06
C SER A 304 -5.83 -17.21 20.61
N ARG A 305 -6.30 -16.08 20.06
CA ARG A 305 -5.88 -15.61 18.72
C ARG A 305 -4.53 -14.91 18.72
N LEU A 306 -4.19 -14.22 19.81
CA LEU A 306 -2.90 -13.56 19.97
C LEU A 306 -1.75 -14.52 20.30
N MET A 307 -2.08 -15.66 20.90
CA MET A 307 -1.14 -16.74 21.18
C MET A 307 -1.11 -17.83 20.10
N SER A 308 -1.80 -17.63 18.97
CA SER A 308 -1.65 -18.57 17.85
C SER A 308 -0.23 -18.48 17.27
N GLU A 309 0.17 -19.49 16.52
CA GLU A 309 1.49 -19.53 15.85
C GLU A 309 1.70 -18.39 14.84
N ASP A 310 0.67 -17.56 14.58
CA ASP A 310 0.72 -16.46 13.64
C ASP A 310 1.31 -15.15 14.21
N TYR A 311 1.53 -15.07 15.53
CA TYR A 311 2.05 -13.87 16.21
C TYR A 311 3.43 -14.11 16.84
N ASP A 312 4.42 -13.32 16.42
CA ASP A 312 5.68 -13.20 17.12
C ASP A 312 5.55 -12.20 18.28
N ILE A 313 5.83 -12.65 19.49
CA ILE A 313 5.74 -11.82 20.69
C ILE A 313 7.13 -11.26 21.01
N ILE A 314 7.24 -9.93 21.05
CA ILE A 314 8.47 -9.18 21.31
C ILE A 314 8.32 -8.43 22.64
N PRO A 315 8.78 -9.02 23.75
CA PRO A 315 8.77 -8.35 25.04
C PRO A 315 9.93 -7.31 25.12
N LEU A 316 9.61 -6.04 25.32
CA LEU A 316 10.56 -4.95 25.51
C LEU A 316 10.76 -4.65 26.99
N TYR A 317 12.02 -4.66 27.41
CA TYR A 317 12.46 -4.45 28.79
C TYR A 317 13.32 -3.20 28.91
N GLY A 318 13.28 -2.58 30.08
CA GLY A 318 14.10 -1.42 30.41
C GLY A 318 13.33 -0.36 31.19
N ARG A 319 14.02 0.74 31.47
CA ARG A 319 13.46 1.94 32.09
C ARG A 319 12.78 2.82 31.03
N ASP A 320 11.97 3.76 31.49
CA ASP A 320 11.35 4.75 30.62
C ASP A 320 12.43 5.67 30.03
N GLN A 321 12.63 5.57 28.71
CA GLN A 321 13.65 6.32 27.97
C GLN A 321 13.35 7.83 27.88
N ARG A 322 12.17 8.27 28.32
CA ARG A 322 11.77 9.68 28.33
C ARG A 322 12.20 10.40 29.61
N ILE A 323 12.65 9.66 30.62
CA ILE A 323 13.12 10.20 31.89
C ILE A 323 14.66 10.23 31.85
N PRO A 324 15.30 11.39 32.03
CA PRO A 324 16.77 11.49 32.06
C PRO A 324 17.37 10.57 33.13
N SER A 325 18.54 10.00 32.82
CA SER A 325 19.31 9.13 33.72
C SER A 325 20.12 9.92 34.74
#